data_AF-A0A6A5BX41-F1
#
_entry.id   AF-A0A6A5BX41-F1
#
_cell.length_a   1.000
_cell.length_b   1.000
_cell.length_c   1.000
_cell.angle_alpha   90.00
_cell.angle_beta   90.00
_cell.angle_gamma   90.00
#
_symmetry.space_group_name_H-M   'P 1'
#
loop_
_entity.id
_entity.type
_entity.pdbx_description
1 polymer ?
#
loop_
_entity_poly.entity_id
_entity_poly.type
_entity_poly.pdbx_seq_one_letter_code
_entity_poly.pdbx_strand_id
1 'polypeptide(L)'
;MKRTFAENSPFESSQKKSKHHSSSNGSSSSAPTTVISLPDVSFRGVIDSYQPPSPSYGNDDASTPKHPILHLLSFLSVEDLLLNVALVSKKMYRACMDSVEELVLDCDEMNLSSGNGVSEDVTQLIEIVNRFPRLKSLSLDGLEWFNDLCLSSLLEKLPPNLYDLHIRECGLDSPSFVDRKLLNSGTFQNPSTPASSSTEHNSVEKSPIQQLKHLRFSSCTFTCIEVRALKELLSLEFYDCSLGDGGLKLSNVPKLEKLVLFKCTKVSDLALLNTLKPLLEEEIEDLNRSFNTQDEEIANGDKPAKNDDDSIFDIHVNFRKRKYGALKKLYLTECEPLQNPVIQSNTLEEIKIINCKYISKPFISCPALTNLQLNWCENLKNLSLACDNLRSIDLTGAGITYSSSSQSNSQGSATKKEENTVLQNVVGCLKRFYGDQITITL
;
A
#
# COMPACT_ATOMS: atom_id res chain seq x y z
N MET A 1 21.71 23.66 -37.86
CA MET A 1 23.06 24.20 -38.20
C MET A 1 22.88 25.61 -38.76
N LYS A 2 23.54 26.60 -38.13
CA LYS A 2 23.64 28.05 -38.46
C LYS A 2 22.34 28.90 -38.29
N ARG A 3 22.21 29.77 -37.27
CA ARG A 3 22.88 31.09 -36.97
C ARG A 3 22.34 32.22 -37.87
N THR A 4 22.03 33.47 -37.48
CA THR A 4 21.94 34.27 -36.22
C THR A 4 21.57 35.73 -36.64
N PHE A 5 21.32 36.61 -35.65
CA PHE A 5 21.35 38.10 -35.64
C PHE A 5 20.03 38.84 -35.94
N ALA A 6 19.66 39.94 -35.25
CA ALA A 6 20.45 40.93 -34.48
C ALA A 6 19.59 41.54 -33.32
N GLU A 7 20.16 41.89 -32.14
CA GLU A 7 20.60 43.25 -31.70
C GLU A 7 19.43 44.23 -31.43
N ASN A 8 19.36 45.11 -30.40
CA ASN A 8 20.24 45.59 -29.34
C ASN A 8 19.36 46.32 -28.27
N SER A 9 19.86 46.38 -27.03
CA SER A 9 19.42 47.18 -25.85
C SER A 9 19.85 48.67 -25.95
N PRO A 10 19.96 49.52 -24.88
CA PRO A 10 19.27 49.71 -23.58
C PRO A 10 18.91 51.21 -23.30
N PHE A 11 18.28 51.55 -22.14
CA PHE A 11 18.76 52.53 -21.10
C PHE A 11 17.66 52.98 -20.10
N GLU A 12 18.04 52.97 -18.80
CA GLU A 12 17.76 53.91 -17.66
C GLU A 12 16.34 54.46 -17.39
N SER A 13 15.97 54.94 -16.19
CA SER A 13 16.30 54.84 -14.76
C SER A 13 15.33 55.83 -14.08
N SER A 14 14.92 55.62 -12.82
CA SER A 14 14.70 56.73 -11.84
C SER A 14 14.12 56.25 -10.50
N GLN A 15 14.84 56.61 -9.44
CA GLN A 15 14.46 56.53 -8.04
C GLN A 15 13.50 57.67 -7.65
N LYS A 16 12.67 57.46 -6.62
CA LYS A 16 12.26 58.54 -5.71
C LYS A 16 12.03 58.04 -4.28
N LYS A 17 12.75 58.69 -3.35
CA LYS A 17 12.66 58.58 -1.89
C LYS A 17 11.46 59.37 -1.36
N SER A 18 10.90 58.95 -0.23
CA SER A 18 10.26 59.83 0.75
C SER A 18 10.41 59.25 2.17
N LYS A 19 10.90 60.07 3.09
CA LYS A 19 11.02 59.85 4.54
C LYS A 19 9.93 60.67 5.22
N HIS A 20 9.33 60.18 6.32
CA HIS A 20 8.91 61.03 7.43
C HIS A 20 8.97 60.31 8.79
N HIS A 21 9.50 61.07 9.75
CA HIS A 21 9.49 61.02 11.22
C HIS A 21 8.13 60.62 11.86
N SER A 22 7.94 60.26 13.13
CA SER A 22 8.75 59.96 14.33
C SER A 22 7.76 59.71 15.49
N SER A 23 8.26 59.18 16.61
CA SER A 23 7.80 59.39 18.00
C SER A 23 7.07 58.25 18.73
N SER A 24 7.53 58.13 19.97
CA SER A 24 7.31 57.19 21.06
C SER A 24 5.97 57.37 21.78
N ASN A 25 5.47 56.30 22.41
CA ASN A 25 5.11 56.31 23.84
C ASN A 25 4.85 54.90 24.36
N GLY A 26 5.34 54.61 25.56
CA GLY A 26 5.08 53.37 26.28
C GLY A 26 3.73 53.39 27.00
N SER A 27 3.16 52.21 27.19
CA SER A 27 2.26 51.91 28.30
C SER A 27 2.11 50.40 28.46
N SER A 28 2.22 49.97 29.71
CA SER A 28 1.99 48.63 30.21
C SER A 28 0.49 48.29 30.23
N SER A 29 0.07 47.15 29.67
CA SER A 29 -1.18 46.50 30.08
C SER A 29 -1.20 45.01 29.69
N SER A 30 -1.44 44.17 30.70
CA SER A 30 -2.16 42.87 30.69
C SER A 30 -2.04 41.93 29.48
N ALA A 31 -1.60 40.70 29.75
CA ALA A 31 -1.65 39.58 28.83
C ALA A 31 -3.05 39.39 28.21
N PRO A 32 -3.17 39.27 26.87
CA PRO A 32 -4.42 38.88 26.25
C PRO A 32 -4.55 37.36 26.27
N THR A 33 -5.66 36.87 26.82
CA THR A 33 -6.14 35.52 26.57
C THR A 33 -6.59 35.48 25.12
N THR A 34 -5.78 34.89 24.24
CA THR A 34 -6.14 34.68 22.84
C THR A 34 -7.26 33.64 22.76
N VAL A 35 -8.51 34.10 22.73
CA VAL A 35 -9.63 33.30 22.25
C VAL A 35 -9.51 33.32 20.72
N ILE A 36 -9.12 32.19 20.15
CA ILE A 36 -9.20 31.98 18.70
C ILE A 36 -10.68 31.84 18.37
N SER A 37 -11.25 32.89 17.78
CA SER A 37 -12.61 32.85 17.23
C SER A 37 -12.60 31.93 16.01
N LEU A 38 -13.31 30.80 16.11
CA LEU A 38 -13.65 30.00 14.94
C LEU A 38 -14.80 30.69 14.18
N PRO A 39 -14.84 30.61 12.84
CA PRO A 39 -15.88 31.26 12.05
C PRO A 39 -17.26 30.64 12.36
N ASP A 40 -18.25 31.51 12.57
CA ASP A 40 -19.66 31.16 12.74
C ASP A 40 -20.23 30.61 11.42
N VAL A 41 -20.68 29.35 11.40
CA VAL A 41 -21.52 28.84 10.31
C VAL A 41 -22.59 27.89 10.85
N SER A 42 -23.84 28.19 10.55
CA SER A 42 -24.99 27.28 10.66
C SER A 42 -25.18 26.54 9.35
N PHE A 43 -25.62 25.27 9.32
CA PHE A 43 -26.68 24.74 8.43
C PHE A 43 -26.95 23.24 8.64
N ARG A 44 -28.00 22.75 7.95
CA ARG A 44 -28.84 21.59 8.24
C ARG A 44 -28.67 20.54 7.13
N GLY A 45 -28.48 19.27 7.48
CA GLY A 45 -28.28 18.17 6.51
C GLY A 45 -29.26 17.00 6.69
N VAL A 46 -29.80 16.52 5.57
CA VAL A 46 -30.62 15.31 5.38
C VAL A 46 -29.66 14.16 5.04
N ILE A 47 -29.85 12.97 5.62
CA ILE A 47 -29.01 11.78 5.41
C ILE A 47 -29.69 10.85 4.41
N ASP A 48 -28.99 10.54 3.31
CA ASP A 48 -29.21 9.32 2.52
C ASP A 48 -28.07 8.34 2.81
N SER A 49 -28.43 7.11 3.21
CA SER A 49 -27.51 6.08 3.67
C SER A 49 -27.11 5.12 2.55
N TYR A 50 -25.82 5.07 2.22
CA TYR A 50 -25.22 3.93 1.50
C TYR A 50 -24.20 3.24 2.41
N GLN A 51 -24.39 1.94 2.64
CA GLN A 51 -23.62 1.15 3.60
C GLN A 51 -22.84 0.06 2.83
N PRO A 52 -21.49 0.04 2.86
CA PRO A 52 -20.73 -1.07 2.30
C PRO A 52 -20.78 -2.30 3.23
N PRO A 53 -20.61 -3.53 2.70
CA PRO A 53 -20.82 -4.75 3.47
C PRO A 53 -19.71 -5.00 4.49
N SER A 54 -20.11 -5.22 5.74
CA SER A 54 -19.23 -5.54 6.86
C SER A 54 -18.71 -6.99 6.79
N PRO A 55 -17.44 -7.27 7.12
CA PRO A 55 -16.98 -8.65 7.28
C PRO A 55 -17.38 -9.17 8.68
N SER A 56 -17.94 -10.38 8.71
CA SER A 56 -18.29 -11.10 9.95
C SER A 56 -17.04 -11.56 10.70
N TYR A 57 -16.86 -11.14 11.95
CA TYR A 57 -15.92 -11.74 12.89
C TYR A 57 -16.68 -12.36 14.07
N GLY A 58 -16.35 -13.62 14.36
CA GLY A 58 -16.79 -14.35 15.54
C GLY A 58 -15.74 -14.34 16.65
N ASN A 59 -16.27 -14.45 17.87
CA ASN A 59 -15.68 -14.80 19.17
C ASN A 59 -14.90 -13.72 19.94
N ASP A 60 -15.65 -13.10 20.86
CA ASP A 60 -15.43 -13.09 22.31
C ASP A 60 -14.03 -12.69 22.81
N ASP A 61 -13.83 -11.38 22.90
CA ASP A 61 -13.03 -10.80 23.96
C ASP A 61 -13.97 -10.06 24.93
N ALA A 62 -13.81 -10.31 26.22
CA ALA A 62 -14.65 -9.78 27.29
C ALA A 62 -14.47 -8.25 27.42
N SER A 63 -15.08 -7.49 26.51
CA SER A 63 -15.13 -6.04 26.58
C SER A 63 -16.04 -5.65 27.73
N THR A 64 -15.47 -4.99 28.73
CA THR A 64 -16.24 -4.22 29.72
C THR A 64 -17.32 -3.41 28.99
N PRO A 65 -18.56 -3.37 29.50
CA PRO A 65 -19.66 -2.72 28.80
C PRO A 65 -19.28 -1.27 28.54
N LYS A 66 -19.07 -0.92 27.25
CA LYS A 66 -18.79 0.44 26.84
C LYS A 66 -19.94 1.30 27.37
N HIS A 67 -19.61 2.32 28.16
CA HIS A 67 -20.60 3.22 28.73
C HIS A 67 -21.51 3.73 27.60
N PRO A 68 -22.86 3.73 27.73
CA PRO A 68 -23.79 3.99 26.63
C PRO A 68 -23.50 5.31 25.87
N ILE A 69 -23.01 6.31 26.60
CA ILE A 69 -22.57 7.59 26.02
C ILE A 69 -21.45 7.39 24.98
N LEU A 70 -20.44 6.55 25.25
CA LEU A 70 -19.34 6.33 24.31
C LEU A 70 -19.81 5.68 23.00
N HIS A 71 -20.83 4.83 23.07
CA HIS A 71 -21.46 4.26 21.88
C HIS A 71 -22.23 5.32 21.09
N LEU A 72 -22.84 6.31 21.73
CA LEU A 72 -23.48 7.42 21.01
C LEU A 72 -22.44 8.34 20.36
N LEU A 73 -21.31 8.61 21.05
CA LEU A 73 -20.25 9.46 20.53
C LEU A 73 -19.56 8.89 19.28
N SER A 74 -19.50 7.57 19.13
CA SER A 74 -18.86 6.94 17.97
C SER A 74 -19.61 7.12 16.64
N PHE A 75 -20.83 7.66 16.66
CA PHE A 75 -21.61 7.96 15.44
C PHE A 75 -21.52 9.44 15.03
N LEU A 76 -20.85 10.28 15.79
CA LEU A 76 -20.75 11.72 15.50
C LEU A 76 -19.57 11.99 14.57
N SER A 77 -19.73 12.97 13.68
CA SER A 77 -18.61 13.52 12.90
C SER A 77 -17.59 14.20 13.83
N VAL A 78 -16.39 14.44 13.29
CA VAL A 78 -15.34 15.14 14.04
C VAL A 78 -15.78 16.56 14.39
N GLU A 79 -16.48 17.20 13.46
CA GLU A 79 -17.06 18.52 13.65
C GLU A 79 -18.09 18.52 14.78
N ASP A 80 -19.06 17.60 14.77
CA ASP A 80 -20.07 17.50 15.83
C ASP A 80 -19.43 17.20 17.19
N LEU A 81 -18.43 16.33 17.20
CA LEU A 81 -17.74 15.95 18.40
C LEU A 81 -16.96 17.13 19.00
N LEU A 82 -16.27 17.92 18.17
CA LEU A 82 -15.45 19.06 18.60
C LEU A 82 -16.25 20.33 18.88
N LEU A 83 -17.19 20.70 18.01
CA LEU A 83 -17.92 21.96 18.09
C LEU A 83 -19.18 21.84 18.95
N ASN A 84 -19.89 20.72 18.91
CA ASN A 84 -21.16 20.60 19.63
C ASN A 84 -20.99 19.90 20.97
N VAL A 85 -20.36 18.72 20.99
CA VAL A 85 -20.38 17.88 22.20
C VAL A 85 -19.25 18.21 23.19
N ALA A 86 -18.04 18.44 22.68
CA ALA A 86 -16.89 18.73 23.54
C ALA A 86 -17.05 20.07 24.29
N LEU A 87 -17.85 21.01 23.79
CA LEU A 87 -18.13 22.29 24.45
C LEU A 87 -19.16 22.20 25.59
N VAL A 88 -19.95 21.11 25.68
CA VAL A 88 -21.01 20.97 26.70
C VAL A 88 -20.45 20.98 28.12
N SER A 89 -19.34 20.28 28.37
CA SER A 89 -18.67 20.29 29.67
C SER A 89 -17.24 19.76 29.57
N LYS A 90 -16.38 20.12 30.54
CA LYS A 90 -15.02 19.56 30.65
C LYS A 90 -14.99 18.04 30.76
N LYS A 91 -16.00 17.43 31.39
CA LYS A 91 -16.10 15.97 31.52
C LYS A 91 -16.44 15.33 30.17
N MET A 92 -17.34 15.95 29.42
CA MET A 92 -17.70 15.49 28.07
C MET A 92 -16.54 15.66 27.10
N TYR A 93 -15.87 16.82 27.11
CA TYR A 93 -14.65 17.05 26.34
C TYR A 93 -13.63 15.91 26.51
N ARG A 94 -13.28 15.59 27.76
CA ARG A 94 -12.33 14.51 28.07
C ARG A 94 -12.84 13.16 27.62
N ALA A 95 -14.12 12.85 27.87
CA ALA A 95 -14.72 11.61 27.45
C ALA A 95 -14.67 11.44 25.92
N CYS A 96 -14.95 12.49 25.15
CA CYS A 96 -14.81 12.49 23.71
C CYS A 96 -13.37 12.21 23.29
N MET A 97 -12.41 13.03 23.71
CA MET A 97 -10.99 12.89 23.31
C MET A 97 -10.39 11.53 23.69
N ASP A 98 -10.75 10.99 24.85
CA ASP A 98 -10.22 9.71 25.36
C ASP A 98 -10.91 8.47 24.77
N SER A 99 -11.97 8.65 23.97
CA SER A 99 -12.78 7.54 23.45
C SER A 99 -12.62 7.27 21.96
N VAL A 100 -12.13 8.25 21.20
CA VAL A 100 -11.95 8.12 19.76
C VAL A 100 -10.75 7.22 19.48
N GLU A 101 -11.04 6.03 18.93
CA GLU A 101 -10.03 5.07 18.48
C GLU A 101 -9.91 5.03 16.95
N GLU A 102 -10.94 5.48 16.24
CA GLU A 102 -11.00 5.52 14.78
C GLU A 102 -11.47 6.91 14.37
N LEU A 103 -10.77 7.51 13.40
CA LEU A 103 -11.04 8.86 12.90
C LEU A 103 -11.09 8.82 11.39
N VAL A 104 -12.19 9.29 10.81
CA VAL A 104 -12.31 9.54 9.37
C VAL A 104 -12.35 11.04 9.18
N LEU A 105 -11.46 11.56 8.35
CA LEU A 105 -11.39 12.97 7.98
C LEU A 105 -11.74 13.06 6.51
N ASP A 106 -12.92 13.60 6.23
CA ASP A 106 -13.43 13.82 4.89
C ASP A 106 -13.26 15.30 4.50
N CYS A 107 -13.01 15.54 3.22
CA CYS A 107 -12.85 16.87 2.64
C CYS A 107 -14.11 17.73 2.81
N ASP A 108 -15.30 17.12 2.71
CA ASP A 108 -16.57 17.83 2.89
C ASP A 108 -16.76 18.38 4.30
N GLU A 109 -16.14 17.75 5.32
CA GLU A 109 -16.22 18.18 6.72
C GLU A 109 -15.14 19.22 7.08
N MET A 110 -14.05 19.25 6.33
CA MET A 110 -12.90 20.11 6.57
C MET A 110 -13.07 21.40 5.76
N ASN A 111 -13.67 22.43 6.36
CA ASN A 111 -13.62 23.82 5.86
C ASN A 111 -12.21 24.43 5.97
N LEU A 112 -11.17 23.67 5.61
CA LEU A 112 -9.81 24.11 5.45
C LEU A 112 -9.78 25.01 4.22
N SER A 113 -9.87 26.32 4.48
CA SER A 113 -10.09 27.32 3.46
C SER A 113 -8.97 27.30 2.42
N SER A 114 -9.34 27.30 1.14
CA SER A 114 -8.45 27.38 -0.03
C SER A 114 -7.57 28.65 -0.10
N GLY A 115 -7.56 29.49 0.95
CA GLY A 115 -6.87 30.78 1.00
C GLY A 115 -5.56 30.79 1.80
N ASN A 116 -5.37 29.88 2.75
CA ASN A 116 -4.19 29.82 3.61
C ASN A 116 -3.34 28.62 3.17
N GLY A 117 -2.31 28.85 2.35
CA GLY A 117 -1.63 27.80 1.59
C GLY A 117 -1.30 26.50 2.36
N VAL A 118 -1.31 25.38 1.64
CA VAL A 118 -1.05 23.95 1.98
C VAL A 118 -0.38 23.64 3.33
N SER A 119 0.61 24.43 3.78
CA SER A 119 1.28 24.22 5.08
C SER A 119 0.36 24.42 6.29
N GLU A 120 -0.63 25.31 6.21
CA GLU A 120 -1.52 25.59 7.35
C GLU A 120 -2.53 24.45 7.52
N ASP A 121 -3.13 24.00 6.43
CA ASP A 121 -4.10 22.89 6.39
C ASP A 121 -3.50 21.59 6.96
N VAL A 122 -2.26 21.27 6.58
CA VAL A 122 -1.52 20.12 7.13
C VAL A 122 -1.29 20.28 8.63
N THR A 123 -0.97 21.48 9.10
CA THR A 123 -0.71 21.73 10.51
C THR A 123 -1.99 21.54 11.32
N GLN A 124 -3.11 22.07 10.83
CA GLN A 124 -4.43 21.87 11.45
C GLN A 124 -4.83 20.39 11.47
N LEU A 125 -4.63 19.66 10.37
CA LEU A 125 -4.86 18.21 10.31
C LEU A 125 -4.05 17.47 11.39
N ILE A 126 -2.77 17.76 11.50
CA ILE A 126 -1.88 17.15 12.50
C ILE A 126 -2.32 17.50 13.92
N GLU A 127 -2.78 18.74 14.16
CA GLU A 127 -3.32 19.14 15.46
C GLU A 127 -4.61 18.39 15.80
N ILE A 128 -5.53 18.25 14.85
CA ILE A 128 -6.78 17.49 15.03
C ILE A 128 -6.46 16.04 15.37
N VAL A 129 -5.62 15.39 14.55
CA VAL A 129 -5.24 13.98 14.73
C VAL A 129 -4.57 13.75 16.09
N ASN A 130 -3.70 14.66 16.54
CA ASN A 130 -3.00 14.54 17.83
C ASN A 130 -3.85 14.89 19.07
N ARG A 131 -5.09 15.39 18.90
CA ARG A 131 -6.02 15.57 20.03
C ARG A 131 -6.57 14.26 20.58
N PHE A 132 -6.45 13.17 19.81
CA PHE A 132 -7.01 11.86 20.15
C PHE A 132 -5.89 10.88 20.59
N PRO A 133 -5.51 10.84 21.88
CA PRO A 133 -4.38 10.04 22.35
C PRO A 133 -4.58 8.52 22.20
N ARG A 134 -5.82 8.06 22.03
CA ARG A 134 -6.18 6.65 21.83
C ARG A 134 -6.40 6.27 20.37
N LEU A 135 -6.12 7.18 19.43
CA LEU A 135 -6.33 6.93 18.01
C LEU A 135 -5.50 5.74 17.54
N LYS A 136 -6.16 4.77 16.93
CA LYS A 136 -5.62 3.51 16.41
C LYS A 136 -5.68 3.45 14.89
N SER A 137 -6.78 3.96 14.32
CA SER A 137 -7.02 4.01 12.87
C SER A 137 -7.34 5.43 12.41
N LEU A 138 -6.73 5.85 11.31
CA LEU A 138 -6.95 7.15 10.66
C LEU A 138 -7.27 6.91 9.18
N SER A 139 -8.41 7.43 8.73
CA SER A 139 -8.78 7.48 7.32
C SER A 139 -8.78 8.93 6.85
N LEU A 140 -8.09 9.21 5.76
CA LEU A 140 -8.12 10.48 5.06
C LEU A 140 -8.88 10.27 3.75
N ASP A 141 -10.00 10.95 3.56
CA ASP A 141 -10.89 10.77 2.41
C ASP A 141 -11.07 12.09 1.65
N GLY A 142 -11.00 12.01 0.31
CA GLY A 142 -11.27 13.12 -0.59
C GLY A 142 -10.35 14.34 -0.49
N LEU A 143 -9.22 14.27 0.24
CA LEU A 143 -8.36 15.44 0.48
C LEU A 143 -7.53 15.81 -0.76
N GLU A 144 -8.10 16.59 -1.69
CA GLU A 144 -7.43 17.00 -2.94
C GLU A 144 -6.14 17.80 -2.70
N TRP A 145 -6.11 18.62 -1.65
CA TRP A 145 -4.92 19.39 -1.26
C TRP A 145 -3.82 18.53 -0.62
N PHE A 146 -4.14 17.29 -0.24
CA PHE A 146 -3.23 16.38 0.46
C PHE A 146 -2.29 15.68 -0.53
N ASN A 147 -1.10 16.26 -0.67
CA ASN A 147 -0.03 15.76 -1.53
C ASN A 147 1.09 15.04 -0.74
N ASP A 148 2.14 14.61 -1.44
CA ASP A 148 3.26 13.86 -0.85
C ASP A 148 4.00 14.62 0.28
N LEU A 149 4.05 15.96 0.23
CA LEU A 149 4.64 16.79 1.30
C LEU A 149 3.75 16.81 2.55
N CYS A 150 2.43 16.88 2.34
CA CYS A 150 1.44 16.78 3.42
C CYS A 150 1.56 15.44 4.14
N LEU A 151 1.61 14.36 3.36
CA LEU A 151 1.81 13.00 3.87
C LEU A 151 3.12 12.89 4.65
N SER A 152 4.23 13.36 4.09
CA SER A 152 5.53 13.33 4.78
C SER A 152 5.48 14.04 6.13
N SER A 153 4.84 15.20 6.19
CA SER A 153 4.69 15.98 7.42
C SER A 153 3.80 15.28 8.46
N LEU A 154 2.73 14.62 8.02
CA LEU A 154 1.86 13.82 8.87
C LEU A 154 2.60 12.61 9.45
N LEU A 155 3.36 11.89 8.61
CA LEU A 155 4.11 10.70 9.02
C LEU A 155 5.17 10.99 10.10
N GLU A 156 5.74 12.20 10.10
CA GLU A 156 6.69 12.65 11.12
C GLU A 156 6.03 12.93 12.49
N LYS A 157 4.70 13.11 12.54
CA LYS A 157 3.95 13.54 13.73
C LYS A 157 2.72 12.67 14.01
N LEU A 158 2.77 11.38 13.65
CA LEU A 158 1.67 10.45 13.93
C LEU A 158 1.47 10.25 15.45
N PRO A 159 0.21 10.10 15.92
CA PRO A 159 -0.09 9.75 17.30
C PRO A 159 0.52 8.40 17.67
N PRO A 160 1.03 8.19 18.90
CA PRO A 160 1.85 7.02 19.27
C PRO A 160 1.12 5.66 19.24
N ASN A 161 -0.21 5.65 19.15
CA ASN A 161 -1.02 4.44 19.12
C ASN A 161 -1.59 4.13 17.72
N LEU A 162 -1.34 4.99 16.73
CA LEU A 162 -1.91 4.86 15.40
C LEU A 162 -1.18 3.78 14.61
N TYR A 163 -1.80 2.62 14.40
CA TYR A 163 -1.20 1.51 13.66
C TYR A 163 -1.88 1.22 12.31
N ASP A 164 -3.01 1.86 12.01
CA ASP A 164 -3.74 1.69 10.75
C ASP A 164 -3.96 3.05 10.09
N LEU A 165 -3.53 3.16 8.84
CA LEU A 165 -3.65 4.38 8.03
C LEU A 165 -4.29 4.02 6.69
N HIS A 166 -5.43 4.65 6.40
CA HIS A 166 -6.14 4.56 5.13
C HIS A 166 -6.13 5.92 4.45
N ILE A 167 -5.65 5.97 3.20
CA ILE A 167 -5.71 7.16 2.36
C ILE A 167 -6.62 6.86 1.18
N ARG A 168 -7.65 7.67 0.97
CA ARG A 168 -8.64 7.52 -0.08
C ARG A 168 -8.79 8.82 -0.85
N GLU A 169 -8.80 8.72 -2.17
CA GLU A 169 -9.11 9.84 -3.07
C GLU A 169 -8.23 11.10 -2.86
N CYS A 170 -7.03 10.94 -2.29
CA CYS A 170 -6.08 12.04 -2.11
C CYS A 170 -5.18 12.25 -3.34
N GLY A 171 -4.75 13.50 -3.56
CA GLY A 171 -3.85 13.94 -4.64
C GLY A 171 -2.38 13.56 -4.45
N LEU A 172 -2.10 12.31 -4.09
CA LEU A 172 -0.73 11.77 -4.03
C LEU A 172 -0.20 11.48 -5.44
N ASP A 173 1.12 11.54 -5.63
CA ASP A 173 1.74 11.18 -6.91
C ASP A 173 2.85 10.15 -6.72
N SER A 174 3.84 10.48 -5.90
CA SER A 174 4.99 9.64 -5.62
C SER A 174 5.29 9.52 -4.12
N PRO A 175 4.33 9.06 -3.30
CA PRO A 175 4.50 9.04 -1.85
C PRO A 175 5.61 8.06 -1.43
N SER A 176 6.36 8.47 -0.42
CA SER A 176 7.51 7.74 0.10
C SER A 176 7.34 7.53 1.61
N PHE A 177 7.03 6.29 2.00
CA PHE A 177 6.88 5.86 3.38
C PHE A 177 8.22 5.36 3.90
N VAL A 178 9.00 6.29 4.45
CA VAL A 178 10.40 6.06 4.79
C VAL A 178 10.71 6.61 6.16
N ASP A 179 11.32 5.78 7.00
CA ASP A 179 11.88 6.25 8.26
C ASP A 179 13.24 6.92 8.03
N ARG A 180 13.19 8.24 7.78
CA ARG A 180 14.39 9.07 7.55
C ARG A 180 15.38 9.03 8.71
N LYS A 181 14.92 8.83 9.95
CA LYS A 181 15.82 8.75 11.13
C LYS A 181 16.68 7.48 11.06
N LEU A 182 16.10 6.35 10.65
CA LEU A 182 16.84 5.08 10.48
C LEU A 182 17.80 5.07 9.29
N LEU A 183 17.53 5.87 8.25
CA LEU A 183 18.46 6.06 7.13
C LEU A 183 19.67 6.92 7.52
N ASN A 184 19.44 7.96 8.33
CA ASN A 184 20.51 8.88 8.74
C ASN A 184 21.37 8.34 9.89
N SER A 185 20.86 7.40 10.70
CA SER A 185 21.57 6.85 11.88
C SER A 185 22.72 5.88 11.56
N GLY A 186 23.17 5.79 10.30
CA GLY A 186 24.35 4.98 9.94
C GLY A 186 24.19 3.46 10.11
N THR A 187 23.04 2.96 10.58
CA THR A 187 22.74 1.51 10.67
C THR A 187 22.58 0.82 9.32
N PHE A 188 22.70 1.56 8.22
CA PHE A 188 22.83 1.07 6.85
C PHE A 188 24.28 1.18 6.32
N GLN A 189 25.29 1.38 7.17
CA GLN A 189 26.69 1.35 6.76
C GLN A 189 27.14 -0.08 6.43
N ASN A 190 27.83 -0.23 5.30
CA ASN A 190 28.53 -1.42 4.85
C ASN A 190 29.27 -2.15 6.00
N PRO A 191 29.29 -3.50 6.03
CA PRO A 191 29.94 -4.29 7.09
C PRO A 191 31.48 -4.25 7.10
N SER A 192 32.12 -3.28 6.43
CA SER A 192 33.57 -3.26 6.17
C SER A 192 34.39 -2.22 6.95
N THR A 193 33.83 -1.56 7.97
CA THR A 193 34.60 -0.66 8.83
C THR A 193 34.58 -1.08 10.31
N PRO A 194 35.75 -1.27 10.95
CA PRO A 194 35.83 -1.71 12.33
C PRO A 194 35.36 -0.60 13.28
N ALA A 195 34.52 -1.00 14.24
CA ALA A 195 33.85 -0.16 15.22
C ALA A 195 34.84 0.67 16.05
N SER A 196 34.69 1.99 16.02
CA SER A 196 35.20 2.86 17.08
C SER A 196 34.20 2.86 18.23
N SER A 197 34.65 2.34 19.37
CA SER A 197 33.91 2.31 20.62
C SER A 197 33.69 3.72 21.17
N SER A 198 32.45 4.21 21.14
CA SER A 198 31.98 5.22 22.08
C SER A 198 30.52 4.96 22.43
N THR A 199 30.30 4.81 23.73
CA THR A 199 29.05 4.75 24.48
C THR A 199 27.90 5.59 23.90
N GLU A 200 26.82 4.93 23.44
CA GLU A 200 25.52 5.56 23.23
C GLU A 200 24.46 4.93 24.13
N HIS A 201 24.29 5.51 25.33
CA HIS A 201 23.01 5.51 26.02
C HIS A 201 22.11 6.53 25.31
N ASN A 202 21.59 6.18 24.14
CA ASN A 202 20.49 6.93 23.53
C ASN A 202 19.28 6.00 23.49
N SER A 203 18.27 6.31 24.30
CA SER A 203 16.91 5.81 24.07
C SER A 203 16.47 6.32 22.70
N VAL A 204 16.74 5.55 21.65
CA VAL A 204 16.32 5.86 20.29
C VAL A 204 14.79 5.90 20.31
N GLU A 205 14.22 7.10 20.42
CA GLU A 205 12.80 7.31 20.22
C GLU A 205 12.45 6.73 18.85
N LYS A 206 11.64 5.66 18.86
CA LYS A 206 11.17 5.03 17.64
C LYS A 206 10.44 6.09 16.83
N SER A 207 10.79 6.19 15.54
CA SER A 207 10.08 7.06 14.61
C SER A 207 8.59 6.71 14.62
N PRO A 208 7.65 7.70 14.66
CA PRO A 208 6.21 7.42 14.77
C PRO A 208 5.70 6.46 13.69
N ILE A 209 6.24 6.56 12.47
CA ILE A 209 5.87 5.70 11.35
C ILE A 209 6.15 4.19 11.60
N GLN A 210 7.08 3.84 12.49
CA GLN A 210 7.44 2.44 12.78
C GLN A 210 6.35 1.65 13.49
N GLN A 211 5.34 2.32 14.02
CA GLN A 211 4.24 1.65 14.70
C GLN A 211 3.13 1.19 13.73
N LEU A 212 3.16 1.66 12.47
CA LEU A 212 2.18 1.31 11.45
C LEU A 212 2.25 -0.19 11.13
N LYS A 213 1.09 -0.84 11.21
CA LYS A 213 0.88 -2.27 10.90
C LYS A 213 0.06 -2.46 9.63
N HIS A 214 -0.86 -1.53 9.36
CA HIS A 214 -1.75 -1.59 8.21
C HIS A 214 -1.67 -0.27 7.44
N LEU A 215 -1.40 -0.39 6.15
CA LEU A 215 -1.38 0.75 5.23
C LEU A 215 -2.29 0.43 4.04
N ARG A 216 -3.28 1.29 3.83
CA ARG A 216 -4.33 1.08 2.84
C ARG A 216 -4.48 2.29 1.94
N PHE A 217 -4.65 2.05 0.65
CA PHE A 217 -4.93 3.07 -0.36
C PHE A 217 -6.20 2.72 -1.11
N SER A 218 -7.05 3.72 -1.37
CA SER A 218 -8.26 3.56 -2.16
C SER A 218 -8.42 4.66 -3.18
N SER A 219 -8.74 4.31 -4.42
CA SER A 219 -9.03 5.28 -5.50
C SER A 219 -7.91 6.31 -5.70
N CYS A 220 -6.66 5.94 -5.41
CA CYS A 220 -5.49 6.81 -5.58
C CYS A 220 -4.78 6.51 -6.90
N THR A 221 -4.17 7.54 -7.49
CA THR A 221 -3.29 7.39 -8.65
C THR A 221 -1.86 7.68 -8.23
N PHE A 222 -0.94 6.80 -8.59
CA PHE A 222 0.48 6.96 -8.26
C PHE A 222 1.31 6.85 -9.54
N THR A 223 2.30 7.72 -9.70
CA THR A 223 3.39 7.45 -10.66
C THR A 223 4.31 6.35 -10.12
N CYS A 224 4.57 6.37 -8.81
CA CYS A 224 5.38 5.40 -8.09
C CYS A 224 4.95 5.40 -6.61
N ILE A 225 5.08 4.29 -5.90
CA ILE A 225 4.98 4.31 -4.43
C ILE A 225 6.15 3.54 -3.83
N GLU A 226 6.76 4.13 -2.81
CA GLU A 226 7.87 3.52 -2.09
C GLU A 226 7.51 3.28 -0.63
N VAL A 227 7.70 2.04 -0.17
CA VAL A 227 7.58 1.68 1.24
C VAL A 227 8.91 1.06 1.67
N ARG A 228 9.63 1.77 2.54
CA ARG A 228 10.97 1.38 2.99
C ARG A 228 11.10 1.42 4.51
N ALA A 229 11.76 0.41 5.04
CA ALA A 229 12.18 0.35 6.45
C ALA A 229 11.02 0.40 7.47
N LEU A 230 9.79 0.02 7.11
CA LEU A 230 8.68 -0.13 8.06
C LEU A 230 8.72 -1.52 8.69
N LYS A 231 9.33 -1.63 9.88
CA LYS A 231 9.64 -2.92 10.50
C LYS A 231 8.42 -3.65 11.07
N GLU A 232 7.35 -2.92 11.38
CA GLU A 232 6.13 -3.47 11.97
C GLU A 232 4.97 -3.62 10.97
N LEU A 233 5.17 -3.22 9.70
CA LEU A 233 4.12 -3.30 8.69
C LEU A 233 3.75 -4.77 8.41
N LEU A 234 2.48 -5.11 8.61
CA LEU A 234 1.92 -6.47 8.44
C LEU A 234 1.08 -6.58 7.17
N SER A 235 0.33 -5.52 6.82
CA SER A 235 -0.55 -5.50 5.65
C SER A 235 -0.36 -4.24 4.84
N LEU A 236 -0.27 -4.42 3.52
CA LEU A 236 -0.26 -3.36 2.53
C LEU A 236 -1.36 -3.63 1.49
N GLU A 237 -2.28 -2.68 1.32
CA GLU A 237 -3.49 -2.92 0.52
C GLU A 237 -3.78 -1.75 -0.42
N PHE A 238 -4.10 -2.07 -1.66
CA PHE A 238 -4.49 -1.13 -2.70
C PHE A 238 -5.85 -1.53 -3.26
N TYR A 239 -6.79 -0.61 -3.24
CA TYR A 239 -8.14 -0.78 -3.76
C TYR A 239 -8.40 0.27 -4.83
N ASP A 240 -8.71 -0.17 -6.04
CA ASP A 240 -9.00 0.71 -7.18
C ASP A 240 -7.89 1.76 -7.42
N CYS A 241 -6.63 1.37 -7.19
CA CYS A 241 -5.48 2.25 -7.33
C CYS A 241 -4.80 2.09 -8.69
N SER A 242 -4.37 3.19 -9.28
CA SER A 242 -3.59 3.20 -10.53
C SER A 242 -2.10 3.32 -10.22
N LEU A 243 -1.34 2.23 -10.36
CA LEU A 243 0.10 2.20 -10.14
C LEU A 243 0.84 2.40 -11.46
N GLY A 244 1.40 3.58 -11.70
CA GLY A 244 2.15 3.92 -12.91
C GLY A 244 3.44 3.10 -13.10
N ASP A 245 4.23 3.47 -14.11
CA ASP A 245 5.40 2.69 -14.54
C ASP A 245 6.49 2.55 -13.45
N GLY A 246 6.52 3.48 -12.49
CA GLY A 246 7.41 3.40 -11.32
C GLY A 246 7.04 2.28 -10.35
N GLY A 247 5.80 1.79 -10.41
CA GLY A 247 5.29 0.64 -9.69
C GLY A 247 5.29 0.80 -8.17
N LEU A 248 5.19 -0.34 -7.48
CA LEU A 248 5.31 -0.45 -6.03
C LEU A 248 6.70 -0.98 -5.67
N LYS A 249 7.48 -0.15 -4.98
CA LYS A 249 8.83 -0.46 -4.50
C LYS A 249 8.80 -0.77 -3.01
N LEU A 250 9.17 -2.00 -2.67
CA LEU A 250 9.24 -2.48 -1.29
C LEU A 250 10.68 -2.77 -0.93
N SER A 251 11.13 -2.32 0.24
CA SER A 251 12.47 -2.63 0.76
C SER A 251 12.49 -2.62 2.28
N ASN A 252 13.16 -3.61 2.90
CA ASN A 252 13.27 -3.72 4.35
C ASN A 252 11.91 -3.62 5.10
N VAL A 253 10.93 -4.41 4.67
CA VAL A 253 9.61 -4.57 5.33
C VAL A 253 9.47 -6.01 5.85
N PRO A 254 10.30 -6.41 6.83
CA PRO A 254 10.53 -7.82 7.17
C PRO A 254 9.32 -8.57 7.72
N LYS A 255 8.29 -7.86 8.20
CA LYS A 255 7.06 -8.44 8.76
C LYS A 255 5.86 -8.37 7.82
N LEU A 256 6.02 -7.89 6.59
CA LEU A 256 4.89 -7.77 5.67
C LEU A 256 4.35 -9.17 5.34
N GLU A 257 3.16 -9.50 5.87
CA GLU A 257 2.54 -10.82 5.71
C GLU A 257 1.46 -10.83 4.62
N LYS A 258 0.85 -9.68 4.33
CA LYS A 258 -0.29 -9.56 3.41
C LYS A 258 -0.10 -8.43 2.41
N LEU A 259 -0.26 -8.75 1.13
CA LEU A 259 -0.33 -7.79 0.03
C LEU A 259 -1.66 -7.96 -0.72
N VAL A 260 -2.43 -6.88 -0.84
CA VAL A 260 -3.70 -6.85 -1.57
C VAL A 260 -3.63 -5.85 -2.71
N LEU A 261 -3.96 -6.29 -3.91
CA LEU A 261 -4.15 -5.48 -5.10
C LEU A 261 -5.55 -5.78 -5.64
N PHE A 262 -6.49 -4.86 -5.43
CA PHE A 262 -7.87 -4.95 -5.90
C PHE A 262 -8.11 -3.87 -6.94
N LYS A 263 -8.56 -4.23 -8.15
CA LYS A 263 -8.81 -3.30 -9.27
C LYS A 263 -7.61 -2.42 -9.63
N CYS A 264 -6.38 -2.92 -9.46
CA CYS A 264 -5.20 -2.14 -9.83
C CYS A 264 -4.94 -2.20 -11.35
N THR A 265 -5.35 -1.14 -12.06
CA THR A 265 -5.47 -1.11 -13.55
C THR A 265 -4.16 -1.01 -14.33
N LYS A 266 -3.01 -0.93 -13.66
CA LYS A 266 -1.68 -0.81 -14.30
C LYS A 266 -0.62 -1.78 -13.78
N VAL A 267 -1.00 -2.72 -12.91
CA VAL A 267 -0.07 -3.75 -12.42
C VAL A 267 0.10 -4.83 -13.48
N SER A 268 1.14 -4.70 -14.30
CA SER A 268 1.57 -5.73 -15.26
C SER A 268 2.31 -6.88 -14.59
N ASP A 269 2.52 -7.99 -15.33
CA ASP A 269 3.30 -9.13 -14.85
C ASP A 269 4.71 -8.73 -14.40
N LEU A 270 5.37 -7.84 -15.15
CA LEU A 270 6.70 -7.31 -14.82
C LEU A 270 6.67 -6.42 -13.57
N ALA A 271 5.64 -5.58 -13.43
CA ALA A 271 5.47 -4.73 -12.25
C ALA A 271 5.27 -5.59 -10.99
N LEU A 272 4.41 -6.60 -11.06
CA LEU A 272 4.18 -7.54 -9.96
C LEU A 272 5.48 -8.29 -9.60
N LEU A 273 6.21 -8.80 -10.60
CA LEU A 273 7.48 -9.48 -10.37
C LEU A 273 8.49 -8.57 -9.66
N ASN A 274 8.62 -7.32 -10.11
CA ASN A 274 9.51 -6.33 -9.49
C ASN A 274 9.09 -5.95 -8.07
N THR A 275 7.80 -5.91 -7.78
CA THR A 275 7.28 -5.67 -6.42
C THR A 275 7.57 -6.84 -5.49
N LEU A 276 7.43 -8.08 -5.98
CA LEU A 276 7.64 -9.28 -5.16
C LEU A 276 9.13 -9.58 -4.99
N LYS A 277 9.99 -9.29 -5.97
CA LYS A 277 11.41 -9.64 -5.94
C LYS A 277 12.14 -9.22 -4.63
N PRO A 278 12.02 -7.98 -4.12
CA PRO A 278 12.65 -7.59 -2.85
C PRO A 278 12.07 -8.28 -1.61
N LEU A 279 10.83 -8.78 -1.69
CA LEU A 279 10.24 -9.58 -0.62
C LEU A 279 10.70 -11.05 -0.68
N LEU A 280 11.30 -11.46 -1.79
CA LEU A 280 11.72 -12.83 -2.07
C LEU A 280 13.23 -13.00 -2.01
N GLU A 281 13.99 -11.91 -2.10
CA GLU A 281 15.44 -11.88 -2.04
C GLU A 281 15.91 -10.89 -0.98
N GLU A 282 16.74 -11.35 -0.03
CA GLU A 282 17.88 -10.53 0.40
C GLU A 282 19.08 -11.37 0.87
N GLU A 283 20.26 -10.80 0.59
CA GLU A 283 21.66 -11.22 0.74
C GLU A 283 22.22 -12.31 -0.22
N ILE A 284 22.44 -11.92 -1.48
CA ILE A 284 23.50 -12.51 -2.32
C ILE A 284 24.63 -11.47 -2.47
N GLU A 285 25.33 -11.16 -1.38
CA GLU A 285 26.70 -10.60 -1.47
C GLU A 285 27.76 -11.59 -0.98
N ASP A 286 27.39 -12.61 -0.19
CA ASP A 286 28.34 -13.62 0.28
C ASP A 286 28.53 -14.82 -0.66
N LEU A 287 27.62 -15.06 -1.60
CA LEU A 287 27.71 -16.18 -2.55
C LEU A 287 28.57 -15.86 -3.79
N ASN A 288 28.63 -14.61 -4.24
CA ASN A 288 29.48 -14.23 -5.39
C ASN A 288 30.98 -14.19 -5.07
N ARG A 289 31.37 -14.19 -3.78
CA ARG A 289 32.78 -14.44 -3.39
C ARG A 289 33.18 -15.91 -3.51
N SER A 290 32.23 -16.86 -3.42
CA SER A 290 32.55 -18.28 -3.50
C SER A 290 32.61 -18.80 -4.94
N PHE A 291 31.98 -18.12 -5.90
CA PHE A 291 32.02 -18.52 -7.32
C PHE A 291 33.18 -17.90 -8.12
N ASN A 292 33.79 -16.81 -7.64
CA ASN A 292 34.93 -16.17 -8.32
C ASN A 292 36.32 -16.73 -7.91
N THR A 293 36.39 -17.94 -7.34
CA THR A 293 37.66 -18.64 -7.07
C THR A 293 37.78 -20.00 -7.78
N GLN A 294 36.91 -20.29 -8.76
CA GLN A 294 37.01 -21.51 -9.58
C GLN A 294 37.13 -21.28 -11.09
N ASP A 295 37.55 -20.08 -11.52
CA ASP A 295 37.88 -19.80 -12.94
C ASP A 295 39.38 -19.60 -13.17
N GLU A 296 40.22 -20.45 -12.56
CA GLU A 296 41.57 -20.73 -13.05
C GLU A 296 41.84 -22.24 -12.97
N GLU A 297 41.21 -23.01 -13.86
CA GLU A 297 41.77 -24.20 -14.51
C GLU A 297 40.62 -24.95 -15.20
N ILE A 298 40.54 -24.85 -16.52
CA ILE A 298 40.40 -25.96 -17.49
C ILE A 298 40.31 -25.28 -18.87
N ALA A 299 41.49 -25.03 -19.44
CA ALA A 299 41.63 -25.02 -20.88
C ALA A 299 41.63 -26.49 -21.32
N ASN A 300 40.55 -26.96 -21.93
CA ASN A 300 40.59 -27.99 -22.98
C ASN A 300 39.23 -28.03 -23.67
N GLY A 301 39.27 -27.82 -24.98
CA GLY A 301 38.08 -27.65 -25.80
C GLY A 301 37.34 -28.95 -26.06
N ASP A 302 36.02 -28.85 -26.04
CA ASP A 302 35.15 -29.54 -26.96
C ASP A 302 33.89 -28.70 -27.19
N LYS A 303 33.47 -28.59 -28.45
CA LYS A 303 32.32 -27.79 -28.89
C LYS A 303 31.01 -28.40 -28.39
N PRO A 304 30.04 -27.62 -27.86
CA PRO A 304 28.68 -28.11 -27.73
C PRO A 304 27.91 -27.91 -29.05
N ALA A 305 27.19 -28.97 -29.40
CA ALA A 305 26.23 -29.00 -30.50
C ALA A 305 25.00 -28.13 -30.18
N LYS A 306 24.33 -27.75 -31.26
CA LYS A 306 23.13 -26.92 -31.31
C LYS A 306 21.91 -27.60 -30.69
N ASN A 307 21.05 -26.73 -30.14
CA ASN A 307 19.60 -26.86 -29.90
C ASN A 307 19.18 -27.76 -28.74
N ASP A 308 18.68 -27.14 -27.66
CA ASP A 308 17.32 -27.35 -27.15
C ASP A 308 16.97 -26.20 -26.17
N ASP A 309 15.79 -25.61 -26.36
CA ASP A 309 15.24 -24.39 -25.74
C ASP A 309 14.69 -24.60 -24.30
N ASP A 310 15.33 -25.45 -23.49
CA ASP A 310 14.82 -25.83 -22.14
C ASP A 310 15.59 -25.22 -20.95
N SER A 311 16.46 -24.23 -21.18
CA SER A 311 17.37 -23.68 -20.15
C SER A 311 16.73 -22.77 -19.09
N ILE A 312 15.42 -22.55 -19.11
CA ILE A 312 14.72 -21.81 -18.02
C ILE A 312 14.46 -22.69 -16.79
N PHE A 313 14.57 -24.03 -16.91
CA PHE A 313 14.17 -24.96 -15.84
C PHE A 313 15.31 -25.54 -14.98
N ASP A 314 16.57 -25.15 -15.21
CA ASP A 314 17.70 -25.56 -14.35
C ASP A 314 17.79 -24.75 -13.03
N ILE A 315 16.80 -23.92 -12.70
CA ILE A 315 16.67 -23.24 -11.40
C ILE A 315 16.02 -24.18 -10.37
N HIS A 316 16.54 -25.40 -10.25
CA HIS A 316 16.13 -26.35 -9.21
C HIS A 316 17.22 -26.64 -8.17
N VAL A 317 18.32 -25.88 -8.16
CA VAL A 317 19.45 -26.16 -7.28
C VAL A 317 19.82 -24.92 -6.45
N ASN A 318 19.72 -25.09 -5.12
CA ASN A 318 20.22 -24.21 -4.04
C ASN A 318 19.34 -23.06 -3.51
N PHE A 319 18.11 -23.38 -3.08
CA PHE A 319 17.28 -22.49 -2.24
C PHE A 319 17.60 -22.51 -0.73
N ARG A 320 18.70 -23.14 -0.28
CA ARG A 320 18.87 -23.50 1.14
C ARG A 320 19.24 -22.39 2.13
N LYS A 321 19.46 -21.14 1.73
CA LYS A 321 19.83 -20.05 2.68
C LYS A 321 19.44 -18.63 2.23
N ARG A 322 18.22 -18.41 1.74
CA ARG A 322 17.74 -17.03 1.53
C ARG A 322 16.78 -16.66 2.65
N LYS A 323 16.97 -15.48 3.25
CA LYS A 323 16.03 -14.94 4.22
C LYS A 323 14.89 -14.29 3.42
N TYR A 324 13.88 -15.08 3.13
CA TYR A 324 12.68 -14.60 2.45
C TYR A 324 11.93 -13.60 3.35
N GLY A 325 11.31 -12.61 2.74
CA GLY A 325 10.32 -11.77 3.41
C GLY A 325 9.16 -12.61 3.94
N ALA A 326 8.48 -12.09 4.96
CA ALA A 326 7.42 -12.79 5.68
C ALA A 326 6.07 -12.88 4.93
N LEU A 327 6.05 -12.63 3.61
CA LEU A 327 4.80 -12.54 2.85
C LEU A 327 4.13 -13.91 2.76
N LYS A 328 2.97 -14.04 3.42
CA LYS A 328 2.16 -15.26 3.49
C LYS A 328 0.95 -15.22 2.57
N LYS A 329 0.42 -14.02 2.31
CA LYS A 329 -0.85 -13.80 1.61
C LYS A 329 -0.69 -12.82 0.47
N LEU A 330 -1.04 -13.25 -0.75
CA LEU A 330 -1.06 -12.41 -1.94
C LEU A 330 -2.44 -12.45 -2.58
N TYR A 331 -3.15 -11.33 -2.56
CA TYR A 331 -4.48 -11.21 -3.15
C TYR A 331 -4.43 -10.26 -4.33
N LEU A 332 -4.77 -10.79 -5.50
CA LEU A 332 -4.88 -10.11 -6.78
C LEU A 332 -6.34 -10.26 -7.20
N THR A 333 -7.07 -9.16 -7.33
CA THR A 333 -8.49 -9.22 -7.69
C THR A 333 -8.80 -8.15 -8.70
N GLU A 334 -9.39 -8.52 -9.83
CA GLU A 334 -9.70 -7.58 -10.91
C GLU A 334 -8.47 -6.81 -11.40
N CYS A 335 -7.28 -7.43 -11.34
CA CYS A 335 -6.03 -6.89 -11.88
C CYS A 335 -5.91 -7.24 -13.36
N GLU A 336 -6.69 -6.56 -14.20
CA GLU A 336 -6.82 -6.85 -15.63
C GLU A 336 -5.50 -6.88 -16.44
N PRO A 337 -4.46 -6.06 -16.17
CA PRO A 337 -3.22 -6.14 -16.95
C PRO A 337 -2.41 -7.44 -16.77
N LEU A 338 -2.74 -8.27 -15.77
CA LEU A 338 -2.05 -9.53 -15.53
C LEU A 338 -2.44 -10.59 -16.58
N GLN A 339 -1.44 -11.21 -17.20
CA GLN A 339 -1.65 -12.21 -18.24
C GLN A 339 -0.99 -13.55 -17.89
N ASN A 340 0.30 -13.52 -17.56
CA ASN A 340 1.09 -14.71 -17.27
C ASN A 340 2.02 -14.43 -16.08
N PRO A 341 1.47 -14.11 -14.89
CA PRO A 341 2.29 -13.76 -13.75
C PRO A 341 3.18 -14.94 -13.33
N VAL A 342 4.43 -14.63 -13.02
CA VAL A 342 5.42 -15.55 -12.44
C VAL A 342 5.51 -15.25 -10.95
N ILE A 343 4.98 -16.17 -10.13
CA ILE A 343 4.94 -16.03 -8.67
C ILE A 343 5.78 -17.13 -8.06
N GLN A 344 6.88 -16.78 -7.40
CA GLN A 344 7.77 -17.72 -6.73
C GLN A 344 7.95 -17.28 -5.28
N SER A 345 7.71 -18.15 -4.30
CA SER A 345 7.93 -17.81 -2.89
C SER A 345 8.01 -19.03 -1.99
N ASN A 346 8.94 -19.02 -1.05
CA ASN A 346 9.02 -20.08 -0.03
C ASN A 346 8.14 -19.81 1.20
N THR A 347 7.48 -18.66 1.27
CA THR A 347 6.69 -18.22 2.44
C THR A 347 5.21 -17.99 2.13
N LEU A 348 4.81 -17.88 0.87
CA LEU A 348 3.40 -17.71 0.49
C LEU A 348 2.61 -18.98 0.85
N GLU A 349 1.62 -18.82 1.72
CA GLU A 349 0.70 -19.87 2.18
C GLU A 349 -0.65 -19.80 1.47
N GLU A 350 -1.05 -18.60 1.02
CA GLU A 350 -2.33 -18.34 0.35
C GLU A 350 -2.16 -17.34 -0.82
N ILE A 351 -2.63 -17.74 -2.00
CA ILE A 351 -2.71 -16.89 -3.19
C ILE A 351 -4.17 -16.83 -3.66
N LYS A 352 -4.68 -15.61 -3.85
CA LYS A 352 -5.97 -15.38 -4.49
C LYS A 352 -5.79 -14.56 -5.75
N ILE A 353 -6.30 -15.07 -6.86
CA ILE A 353 -6.32 -14.41 -8.15
C ILE A 353 -7.75 -14.50 -8.66
N ILE A 354 -8.55 -13.48 -8.36
CA ILE A 354 -10.00 -13.51 -8.56
C ILE A 354 -10.40 -12.52 -9.64
N ASN A 355 -11.20 -12.96 -10.62
CA ASN A 355 -11.73 -12.11 -11.68
C ASN A 355 -10.63 -11.35 -12.47
N CYS A 356 -9.44 -11.93 -12.57
CA CYS A 356 -8.37 -11.44 -13.41
C CYS A 356 -8.53 -12.04 -14.81
N LYS A 357 -9.37 -11.39 -15.62
CA LYS A 357 -9.90 -11.94 -16.88
C LYS A 357 -8.84 -12.33 -17.91
N TYR A 358 -7.70 -11.64 -17.95
CA TYR A 358 -6.67 -11.84 -18.97
C TYR A 358 -5.63 -12.89 -18.61
N ILE A 359 -5.71 -13.48 -17.41
CA ILE A 359 -4.78 -14.52 -16.99
C ILE A 359 -4.97 -15.77 -17.83
N SER A 360 -3.88 -16.23 -18.43
CA SER A 360 -3.85 -17.28 -19.44
C SER A 360 -2.92 -18.42 -19.07
N LYS A 361 -1.66 -18.12 -18.69
CA LYS A 361 -0.65 -19.14 -18.35
C LYS A 361 0.17 -18.74 -17.11
N PRO A 362 -0.44 -18.58 -15.93
CA PRO A 362 0.30 -18.28 -14.71
C PRO A 362 1.28 -19.42 -14.35
N PHE A 363 2.44 -19.02 -13.84
CA PHE A 363 3.44 -19.93 -13.28
C PHE A 363 3.58 -19.63 -11.78
N ILE A 364 3.25 -20.63 -10.94
CA ILE A 364 3.26 -20.48 -9.48
C ILE A 364 4.16 -21.57 -8.88
N SER A 365 5.29 -21.15 -8.31
CA SER A 365 6.26 -22.03 -7.63
C SER A 365 6.38 -21.61 -6.17
N CYS A 366 5.49 -22.13 -5.34
CA CYS A 366 5.43 -21.76 -3.93
C CYS A 366 5.34 -23.00 -3.02
N PRO A 367 6.47 -23.52 -2.51
CA PRO A 367 6.48 -24.77 -1.73
C PRO A 367 5.62 -24.72 -0.46
N ALA A 368 5.46 -23.55 0.17
CA ALA A 368 4.62 -23.38 1.37
C ALA A 368 3.13 -23.17 1.05
N LEU A 369 2.74 -23.05 -0.22
CA LEU A 369 1.38 -22.69 -0.62
C LEU A 369 0.41 -23.81 -0.26
N THR A 370 -0.62 -23.48 0.52
CA THR A 370 -1.67 -24.43 0.93
C THR A 370 -3.01 -24.15 0.26
N ASN A 371 -3.27 -22.89 -0.11
CA ASN A 371 -4.52 -22.46 -0.72
C ASN A 371 -4.28 -21.59 -1.96
N LEU A 372 -4.88 -21.98 -3.09
CA LEU A 372 -4.83 -21.24 -4.35
C LEU A 372 -6.25 -20.99 -4.88
N GLN A 373 -6.59 -19.73 -5.15
CA GLN A 373 -7.86 -19.37 -5.79
C GLN A 373 -7.60 -18.72 -7.15
N LEU A 374 -8.22 -19.24 -8.20
CA LEU A 374 -8.17 -18.73 -9.58
C LEU A 374 -9.59 -18.47 -10.12
N ASN A 375 -10.50 -18.02 -9.26
CA ASN A 375 -11.92 -17.90 -9.57
C ASN A 375 -12.15 -16.86 -10.67
N TRP A 376 -13.04 -17.15 -11.62
CA TRP A 376 -13.44 -16.25 -12.70
C TRP A 376 -12.28 -15.76 -13.58
N CYS A 377 -11.18 -16.53 -13.68
CA CYS A 377 -10.12 -16.31 -14.65
C CYS A 377 -10.51 -16.90 -16.02
N GLU A 378 -11.37 -16.20 -16.75
CA GLU A 378 -12.02 -16.69 -17.98
C GLU A 378 -11.05 -17.14 -19.09
N ASN A 379 -9.87 -16.53 -19.20
CA ASN A 379 -8.88 -16.88 -20.23
C ASN A 379 -7.85 -17.94 -19.80
N LEU A 380 -8.02 -18.60 -18.66
CA LEU A 380 -7.06 -19.58 -18.15
C LEU A 380 -6.93 -20.78 -19.11
N LYS A 381 -5.78 -20.87 -19.80
CA LYS A 381 -5.44 -21.88 -20.82
C LYS A 381 -4.40 -22.89 -20.36
N ASN A 382 -3.55 -22.52 -19.42
CA ASN A 382 -2.57 -23.42 -18.81
C ASN A 382 -2.33 -22.99 -17.37
N LEU A 383 -1.98 -23.93 -16.50
CA LEU A 383 -1.63 -23.65 -15.11
C LEU A 383 -0.40 -24.49 -14.76
N SER A 384 0.73 -23.82 -14.55
CA SER A 384 1.97 -24.48 -14.13
C SER A 384 2.19 -24.26 -12.64
N LEU A 385 2.29 -25.37 -11.88
CA LEU A 385 2.38 -25.35 -10.43
C LEU A 385 3.59 -26.17 -9.96
N ALA A 386 4.38 -25.59 -9.07
CA ALA A 386 5.38 -26.26 -8.25
C ALA A 386 5.11 -25.89 -6.77
N CYS A 387 4.11 -26.53 -6.17
CA CYS A 387 3.56 -26.17 -4.85
C CYS A 387 3.36 -27.42 -3.97
N ASP A 388 4.44 -27.97 -3.41
CA ASP A 388 4.45 -29.27 -2.73
C ASP A 388 3.39 -29.43 -1.62
N ASN A 389 3.02 -28.34 -0.94
CA ASN A 389 2.06 -28.36 0.17
C ASN A 389 0.64 -27.94 -0.21
N LEU A 390 0.29 -27.87 -1.50
CA LEU A 390 -1.03 -27.40 -1.94
C LEU A 390 -2.15 -28.34 -1.48
N ARG A 391 -3.12 -27.80 -0.72
CA ARG A 391 -4.24 -28.57 -0.16
C ARG A 391 -5.58 -28.20 -0.76
N SER A 392 -5.74 -26.96 -1.20
CA SER A 392 -6.99 -26.44 -1.73
C SER A 392 -6.72 -25.63 -2.98
N ILE A 393 -7.49 -25.91 -4.03
CA ILE A 393 -7.56 -25.09 -5.23
C ILE A 393 -9.01 -24.82 -5.61
N ASP A 394 -9.33 -23.54 -5.79
CA ASP A 394 -10.62 -23.09 -6.28
C ASP A 394 -10.49 -22.55 -7.69
N LEU A 395 -11.15 -23.21 -8.64
CA LEU A 395 -11.20 -22.86 -10.05
C LEU A 395 -12.61 -22.45 -10.46
N THR A 396 -13.47 -22.04 -9.52
CA THR A 396 -14.86 -21.68 -9.80
C THR A 396 -14.94 -20.62 -10.90
N GLY A 397 -15.58 -20.96 -12.01
CA GLY A 397 -15.72 -20.04 -13.15
C GLY A 397 -14.45 -19.79 -13.96
N ALA A 398 -13.33 -20.46 -13.64
CA ALA A 398 -12.09 -20.34 -14.42
C ALA A 398 -12.28 -20.92 -15.82
N GLY A 399 -11.67 -20.31 -16.83
CA GLY A 399 -11.69 -20.83 -18.19
C GLY A 399 -13.08 -20.90 -18.85
N ILE A 400 -14.13 -20.34 -18.24
CA ILE A 400 -15.44 -20.24 -18.88
C ILE A 400 -15.38 -19.04 -19.82
N THR A 401 -15.19 -19.28 -21.12
CA THR A 401 -15.38 -18.25 -22.13
C THR A 401 -16.86 -18.20 -22.49
N TYR A 402 -17.55 -17.14 -22.05
CA TYR A 402 -18.85 -16.82 -22.64
C TYR A 402 -18.57 -16.30 -24.04
N SER A 403 -18.70 -17.15 -25.06
CA SER A 403 -18.78 -16.67 -26.44
C SER A 403 -20.07 -15.85 -26.54
N SER A 404 -19.98 -14.55 -26.28
CA SER A 404 -21.05 -13.60 -26.60
C SER A 404 -21.13 -13.51 -28.11
N SER A 405 -21.76 -14.52 -28.72
CA SER A 405 -22.23 -14.42 -30.09
C SER A 405 -23.34 -13.37 -30.10
N SER A 406 -22.96 -12.13 -30.33
CA SER A 406 -23.87 -11.05 -30.74
C SER A 406 -24.45 -11.41 -32.11
N GLN A 407 -25.40 -12.34 -32.15
CA GLN A 407 -26.26 -12.55 -33.31
C GLN A 407 -27.55 -11.77 -33.09
N SER A 408 -27.59 -10.63 -33.78
CA SER A 408 -28.81 -10.01 -34.27
C SER A 408 -29.80 -11.07 -34.78
N ASN A 409 -31.02 -11.02 -34.26
CA ASN A 409 -32.27 -11.55 -34.81
C ASN A 409 -32.18 -12.86 -35.62
N SER A 410 -32.44 -14.00 -34.98
CA SER A 410 -33.61 -14.86 -35.24
C SER A 410 -33.42 -16.27 -34.67
N GLN A 411 -34.43 -16.70 -33.91
CA GLN A 411 -34.81 -18.09 -33.59
C GLN A 411 -33.71 -19.09 -33.17
N GLY A 412 -33.64 -19.34 -31.85
CA GLY A 412 -33.41 -20.68 -31.30
C GLY A 412 -32.03 -21.30 -31.55
N SER A 413 -30.96 -20.63 -31.13
CA SER A 413 -29.61 -21.23 -31.11
C SER A 413 -29.27 -21.68 -29.70
N ALA A 414 -29.16 -23.00 -29.51
CA ALA A 414 -28.60 -23.59 -28.30
C ALA A 414 -27.14 -23.13 -28.18
N THR A 415 -26.82 -22.37 -27.12
CA THR A 415 -25.43 -22.06 -26.77
C THR A 415 -24.74 -23.38 -26.45
N LYS A 416 -23.95 -23.91 -27.39
CA LYS A 416 -23.03 -25.00 -27.11
C LYS A 416 -22.01 -24.46 -26.12
N LYS A 417 -22.18 -24.81 -24.85
CA LYS A 417 -21.15 -24.69 -23.82
C LYS A 417 -19.99 -25.56 -24.29
N GLU A 418 -18.98 -24.98 -24.95
CA GLU A 418 -17.72 -25.67 -25.17
C GLU A 418 -17.18 -26.02 -23.80
N GLU A 419 -17.25 -27.30 -23.43
CA GLU A 419 -16.66 -27.78 -22.20
C GLU A 419 -15.17 -27.46 -22.26
N ASN A 420 -14.69 -26.72 -21.26
CA ASN A 420 -13.31 -26.29 -21.24
C ASN A 420 -12.39 -27.50 -20.98
N THR A 421 -11.94 -28.12 -22.07
CA THR A 421 -10.97 -29.23 -22.07
C THR A 421 -9.69 -28.89 -21.30
N VAL A 422 -9.33 -27.60 -21.18
CA VAL A 422 -8.18 -27.15 -20.39
C VAL A 422 -8.39 -27.43 -18.91
N LEU A 423 -9.55 -27.08 -18.35
CA LEU A 423 -9.80 -27.32 -16.92
C LEU A 423 -9.78 -28.81 -16.59
N GLN A 424 -10.33 -29.66 -17.47
CA GLN A 424 -10.28 -31.11 -17.28
C GLN A 424 -8.84 -31.63 -17.26
N ASN A 425 -7.97 -31.11 -18.14
CA ASN A 425 -6.55 -31.45 -18.15
C ASN A 425 -5.84 -30.97 -16.87
N VAL A 426 -6.11 -29.74 -16.42
CA VAL A 426 -5.54 -29.18 -15.19
C VAL A 426 -5.97 -30.00 -13.97
N VAL A 427 -7.26 -30.29 -13.83
CA VAL A 427 -7.81 -31.12 -12.75
C VAL A 427 -7.23 -32.54 -12.77
N GLY A 428 -7.10 -33.14 -13.96
CA GLY A 428 -6.49 -34.46 -14.14
C GLY A 428 -5.03 -34.48 -13.70
N CYS A 429 -4.24 -33.47 -14.08
CA CYS A 429 -2.85 -33.32 -13.65
C CYS A 429 -2.73 -33.11 -12.14
N LEU A 430 -3.57 -32.24 -11.56
CA LEU A 430 -3.60 -31.97 -10.12
C LEU A 430 -3.90 -33.24 -9.32
N LYS A 431 -4.94 -34.00 -9.70
CA LYS A 431 -5.27 -35.27 -9.02
C LYS A 431 -4.18 -36.32 -9.17
N ARG A 432 -3.48 -36.37 -10.31
CA ARG A 432 -2.33 -37.29 -10.49
C ARG A 432 -1.15 -36.93 -9.60
N PHE A 433 -0.89 -35.65 -9.38
CA PHE A 433 0.26 -35.18 -8.60
C PHE A 433 -0.01 -35.19 -7.09
N TYR A 434 -1.16 -34.64 -6.65
CA TYR A 434 -1.49 -34.48 -5.23
C TYR A 434 -2.36 -35.61 -4.66
N GLY A 435 -2.93 -36.48 -5.51
CA GLY A 435 -3.83 -37.55 -5.08
C GLY A 435 -5.12 -37.03 -4.43
N ASP A 436 -5.61 -37.75 -3.43
CA ASP A 436 -6.84 -37.41 -2.70
C ASP A 436 -6.64 -36.30 -1.64
N GLN A 437 -5.42 -35.79 -1.47
CA GLN A 437 -5.12 -34.77 -0.46
C GLN A 437 -5.54 -33.37 -0.89
N ILE A 438 -5.74 -33.15 -2.20
CA ILE A 438 -6.14 -31.85 -2.74
C ILE A 438 -7.67 -31.74 -2.84
N THR A 439 -8.22 -30.68 -2.25
CA THR A 439 -9.60 -30.25 -2.46
C THR A 439 -9.66 -29.37 -3.70
N ILE A 440 -10.50 -29.74 -4.67
CA ILE A 440 -10.69 -28.98 -5.92
C ILE A 440 -12.14 -28.51 -5.98
N THR A 441 -12.34 -27.19 -6.01
CA THR A 441 -13.64 -26.54 -6.25
C THR A 441 -13.70 -26.07 -7.70
N LEU A 442 -14.84 -26.26 -8.39
CA LEU A 442 -15.06 -25.98 -9.81
C LEU A 442 -16.30 -25.14 -10.08
#